data_AF-L7ZWJ3-F1
#
_entry.id   AF-L7ZWJ3-F1
#
_cell.length_a   1.000
_cell.length_b   1.000
_cell.length_c   1.000
_cell.angle_alpha   90.00
_cell.angle_beta   90.00
_cell.angle_gamma   90.00
#
_symmetry.space_group_name_H-M   'P 1'
#
loop_
_entity.id
_entity.type
_entity.pdbx_description
1 polymer ?
#
loop_
_entity_poly.entity_id
_entity_poly.type
_entity_poly.pdbx_seq_one_letter_code
_entity_poly.pdbx_strand_id
1 'polypeptide(L)'
;MQEHFHFTTDPAKLQKQYAAIFCFVSAQLSLIQMYLHRRNRHLVKQEDEVVMAVHLLGKLLGFSSERAWHRFVTGNLFTNGSFLERSRYNRRCRALGFAIKWIRHELAKRGQHHAYAVVDSLPLPLCHPARMQRVKRFRGIADMGYCASKKQWYYGFKLHLQVTNQGLAMGYVVTEASCHDVKAAETVMTQIPHPYNFGDKGYISHALREKLYEEHQAAFWTPSRHNQKHGPSKAWEEWIQKKRKVIETVFSILVDQYRITDIRANSIAGFEVALDGILLAYSLVTLGLVER
;
A
#
# COMPACT_ATOMS: atom_id res chain seq x y z
N MET A 1 12.34 11.03 -27.39
CA MET A 1 11.04 10.34 -27.63
C MET A 1 10.07 10.80 -26.55
N GLN A 2 9.23 11.78 -26.88
CA GLN A 2 8.25 12.35 -25.97
C GLN A 2 7.05 11.40 -25.93
N GLU A 3 6.88 10.64 -24.85
CA GLU A 3 5.58 10.01 -24.57
C GLU A 3 4.59 11.14 -24.26
N HIS A 4 3.76 11.46 -25.25
CA HIS A 4 2.53 12.21 -25.08
C HIS A 4 1.61 11.38 -24.20
N PHE A 5 1.65 11.61 -22.88
CA PHE A 5 0.58 11.19 -21.99
C PHE A 5 -0.66 12.03 -22.35
N HIS A 6 -1.43 11.59 -23.35
CA HIS A 6 -2.83 11.98 -23.47
C HIS A 6 -3.59 11.31 -22.31
N PHE A 7 -3.48 11.90 -21.12
CA PHE A 7 -4.47 11.70 -20.09
C PHE A 7 -5.66 12.59 -20.48
N THR A 8 -6.59 12.04 -21.27
CA THR A 8 -7.96 12.57 -21.37
C THR A 8 -8.70 12.21 -20.08
N THR A 9 -8.19 12.69 -18.93
CA THR A 9 -9.02 12.71 -17.73
C THR A 9 -10.03 13.81 -17.96
N ASP A 10 -11.31 13.46 -17.95
CA ASP A 10 -12.40 14.43 -17.89
C ASP A 10 -12.08 15.46 -16.78
N PRO A 11 -11.90 16.75 -17.12
CA PRO A 11 -11.56 17.77 -16.14
C PRO A 11 -12.55 17.84 -14.98
N ALA A 12 -13.84 17.59 -15.24
CA ALA A 12 -14.86 17.56 -14.20
C ALA A 12 -14.64 16.40 -13.23
N LYS A 13 -14.35 15.20 -13.75
CA LYS A 13 -13.98 14.04 -12.94
C LYS A 13 -12.73 14.29 -12.11
N LEU A 14 -11.69 14.88 -12.70
CA LEU A 14 -10.44 15.20 -12.00
C LEU A 14 -10.69 16.17 -10.84
N GLN A 15 -11.47 17.22 -11.07
CA GLN A 15 -11.83 18.19 -10.04
C GLN A 15 -12.67 17.57 -8.93
N LYS A 16 -13.64 16.70 -9.27
CA LYS A 16 -14.45 15.97 -8.29
C LYS A 16 -13.58 15.07 -7.40
N GLN A 17 -12.66 14.32 -7.99
CA GLN A 17 -11.72 13.47 -7.26
C GLN A 17 -10.81 14.29 -6.35
N TYR A 18 -10.24 15.38 -6.86
CA TYR A 18 -9.43 16.30 -6.07
C TYR A 18 -10.21 16.86 -4.89
N ALA A 19 -11.42 17.36 -5.11
CA ALA A 19 -12.27 17.95 -4.08
C ALA A 19 -12.65 16.92 -3.01
N ALA A 20 -13.03 15.70 -3.39
CA ALA A 20 -13.36 14.63 -2.45
C ALA A 20 -12.16 14.28 -1.56
N ILE A 21 -10.97 14.08 -2.15
CA ILE A 21 -9.74 13.82 -1.41
C ILE A 21 -9.39 15.01 -0.50
N PHE A 22 -9.49 16.24 -1.00
CA PHE A 22 -9.16 17.44 -0.24
C PHE A 22 -10.07 17.62 0.98
N CYS A 23 -11.39 17.46 0.82
CA CYS A 23 -12.34 17.51 1.92
C CYS A 23 -12.04 16.43 2.95
N PHE A 24 -11.78 15.19 2.50
CA PHE A 24 -11.43 14.09 3.40
C PHE A 24 -10.14 14.39 4.18
N VAL A 25 -9.06 14.77 3.49
CA VAL A 25 -7.76 15.08 4.11
C VAL A 25 -7.89 16.24 5.11
N SER A 26 -8.62 17.29 4.77
CA SER A 26 -8.83 18.44 5.65
C SER A 26 -9.53 18.04 6.95
N ALA A 27 -10.56 17.19 6.85
CA ALA A 27 -11.27 16.67 8.01
C ALA A 27 -10.40 15.72 8.87
N GLN A 28 -9.44 15.02 8.28
CA GLN A 28 -8.55 14.14 9.03
C GLN A 28 -7.39 14.90 9.68
N LEU A 29 -6.79 15.86 8.96
CA LEU A 29 -5.65 16.63 9.49
C LEU A 29 -6.03 17.51 10.68
N SER A 30 -7.28 17.97 10.77
CA SER A 30 -7.79 18.68 11.94
C SER A 30 -7.75 17.84 13.24
N LEU A 31 -7.74 16.51 13.13
CA LEU A 31 -7.66 15.59 14.25
C LEU A 31 -6.21 15.34 14.72
N ILE A 32 -5.20 15.68 13.90
CA ILE A 32 -3.79 15.39 14.18
C ILE A 32 -3.07 16.64 14.69
N GLN A 33 -3.28 16.96 15.97
CA GLN A 33 -2.73 18.17 16.62
C GLN A 33 -1.20 18.31 16.48
N MET A 34 -0.45 17.21 16.52
CA MET A 34 1.02 17.21 16.47
C MET A 34 1.59 17.84 15.19
N TYR A 35 0.86 17.76 14.06
CA TYR A 35 1.32 18.37 12.79
C TYR A 35 1.18 19.89 12.75
N LEU A 36 0.29 20.44 13.57
CA LEU A 36 -0.07 21.85 13.50
C LEU A 36 1.04 22.77 14.05
N HIS A 37 2.00 22.24 14.81
CA HIS A 37 3.02 22.99 15.57
C HIS A 37 4.38 23.16 14.87
N ARG A 38 4.50 22.87 13.58
CA ARG A 38 5.75 23.05 12.85
C ARG A 38 6.13 24.55 12.70
N ARG A 39 7.41 24.86 12.85
CA ARG A 39 7.95 26.22 12.66
C ARG A 39 7.59 26.76 11.26
N ASN A 40 7.30 28.05 11.18
CA ASN A 40 7.03 28.79 9.93
C ASN A 40 5.86 28.27 9.10
N ARG A 41 4.88 27.59 9.71
CA ARG A 41 3.67 27.14 9.00
C ARG A 41 2.95 28.29 8.31
N HIS A 42 2.87 29.46 8.94
CA HIS A 42 2.21 30.64 8.37
C HIS A 42 2.92 31.23 7.12
N LEU A 43 4.14 30.80 6.82
CA LEU A 43 4.93 31.28 5.67
C LEU A 43 4.89 30.30 4.47
N VAL A 44 4.10 29.22 4.55
CA VAL A 44 4.07 28.21 3.49
C VAL A 44 3.27 28.72 2.28
N LYS A 45 3.81 28.53 1.08
CA LYS A 45 3.11 28.86 -0.19
C LYS A 45 1.85 28.02 -0.42
N GLN A 46 1.75 26.85 0.21
CA GLN A 46 0.66 25.91 0.01
C GLN A 46 0.30 25.24 1.33
N GLU A 47 -0.97 25.05 1.65
CA GLU A 47 -1.38 24.30 2.84
C GLU A 47 -1.04 22.81 2.75
N ASP A 48 -1.00 22.11 3.89
CA ASP A 48 -0.66 20.68 3.94
C ASP A 48 -1.74 19.80 3.35
N GLU A 49 -2.98 20.19 3.57
CA GLU A 49 -4.20 19.59 3.05
C GLU A 49 -4.10 19.49 1.52
N VAL A 50 -3.67 20.57 0.87
CA VAL A 50 -3.46 20.60 -0.58
C VAL A 50 -2.30 19.70 -0.99
N VAL A 51 -1.15 19.74 -0.30
CA VAL A 51 0.00 18.90 -0.63
C VAL A 51 -0.35 17.40 -0.54
N MET A 52 -1.05 17.00 0.53
CA MET A 52 -1.51 15.63 0.73
C MET A 52 -2.58 15.24 -0.28
N ALA A 53 -3.57 16.10 -0.55
CA ALA A 53 -4.60 15.81 -1.53
C ALA A 53 -4.02 15.60 -2.93
N VAL A 54 -3.10 16.46 -3.35
CA VAL A 54 -2.35 16.30 -4.61
C VAL A 54 -1.52 15.01 -4.58
N HIS A 55 -0.84 14.68 -3.48
CA HIS A 55 -0.07 13.43 -3.39
C HIS A 55 -0.96 12.19 -3.58
N LEU A 56 -2.09 12.13 -2.89
CA LEU A 56 -3.03 11.01 -2.96
C LEU A 56 -3.71 10.93 -4.33
N LEU A 57 -4.08 12.07 -4.93
CA LEU A 57 -4.62 12.11 -6.29
C LEU A 57 -3.62 11.55 -7.31
N GLY A 58 -2.35 11.89 -7.18
CA GLY A 58 -1.30 11.31 -8.04
C GLY A 58 -1.21 9.79 -7.91
N LYS A 59 -1.43 9.23 -6.71
CA LYS A 59 -1.47 7.77 -6.48
C LYS A 59 -2.74 7.13 -7.02
N LEU A 60 -3.89 7.79 -6.84
CA LEU A 60 -5.17 7.37 -7.41
C LEU A 60 -5.10 7.24 -8.94
N LEU A 61 -4.43 8.19 -9.59
CA LEU A 61 -4.22 8.21 -11.04
C LEU A 61 -3.06 7.32 -11.52
N GLY A 62 -2.35 6.63 -10.62
CA GLY A 62 -1.30 5.68 -10.97
C GLY A 62 0.04 6.30 -11.40
N PHE A 63 0.33 7.56 -11.03
CA PHE A 63 1.62 8.18 -11.35
C PHE A 63 2.75 7.61 -10.49
N SER A 64 3.69 6.92 -11.15
CA SER A 64 4.94 6.43 -10.53
C SER A 64 6.10 7.43 -10.62
N SER A 65 6.07 8.36 -11.58
CA SER A 65 7.11 9.36 -11.80
C SER A 65 6.76 10.70 -11.16
N GLU A 66 7.51 11.11 -10.14
CA GLU A 66 7.35 12.42 -9.49
C GLU A 66 7.47 13.59 -10.47
N ARG A 67 8.33 13.46 -11.49
CA ARG A 67 8.50 14.48 -12.54
C ARG A 67 7.27 14.58 -13.44
N ALA A 68 6.73 13.44 -13.86
CA ALA A 68 5.55 13.42 -14.72
C ALA A 68 4.33 13.95 -13.95
N TRP A 69 4.18 13.53 -12.69
CA TRP A 69 3.11 13.99 -11.81
C TRP A 69 3.16 15.50 -11.58
N HIS A 70 4.34 16.04 -11.21
CA HIS A 70 4.47 17.48 -10.98
C HIS A 70 4.11 18.31 -12.23
N ARG A 71 4.57 17.89 -13.42
CA ARG A 71 4.21 18.52 -14.69
C ARG A 71 2.70 18.47 -14.95
N PHE A 72 2.06 17.35 -14.64
CA PHE A 72 0.60 17.21 -14.77
C PHE A 72 -0.13 18.19 -13.84
N VAL A 73 0.27 18.28 -12.57
CA VAL A 73 -0.34 19.18 -11.58
C VAL A 73 -0.23 20.64 -12.01
N THR A 74 0.95 21.09 -12.43
CA THR A 74 1.16 22.47 -12.88
C THR A 74 0.47 22.78 -14.21
N GLY A 75 0.22 21.77 -15.04
CA GLY A 75 -0.47 21.94 -16.32
C GLY A 75 -1.98 21.87 -16.25
N ASN A 76 -2.56 21.24 -15.22
CA ASN A 76 -4.00 20.93 -15.17
C ASN A 76 -4.72 21.42 -13.91
N LEU A 77 -4.04 21.47 -12.75
CA LEU A 77 -4.67 21.84 -11.47
C LEU A 77 -4.25 23.25 -11.01
N PHE A 78 -3.00 23.64 -11.25
CA PHE A 78 -2.42 24.90 -10.77
C PHE A 78 -1.68 25.63 -11.91
N THR A 79 -2.42 26.01 -12.94
CA THR A 79 -1.90 26.59 -14.19
C THR A 79 -1.31 27.98 -14.05
N ASN A 80 -1.70 28.71 -13.01
CA ASN A 80 -1.21 30.07 -12.72
C ASN A 80 0.18 30.12 -12.05
N GLY A 81 0.91 29.00 -11.96
CA GLY A 81 2.24 28.94 -11.33
C GLY A 81 2.21 29.06 -9.79
N SER A 82 1.02 28.98 -9.18
CA SER A 82 0.87 29.04 -7.71
C SER A 82 1.42 27.80 -6.99
N PHE A 83 1.60 26.67 -7.68
CA PHE A 83 2.07 25.45 -7.04
C PHE A 83 3.54 25.51 -6.62
N LEU A 84 3.93 24.59 -5.75
CA LEU A 84 5.30 24.43 -5.26
C LEU A 84 6.23 23.91 -6.36
N GLU A 85 7.50 24.30 -6.28
CA GLU A 85 8.58 23.66 -7.04
C GLU A 85 8.66 22.16 -6.70
N ARG A 86 8.92 21.31 -7.69
CA ARG A 86 8.92 19.84 -7.56
C ARG A 86 9.70 19.34 -6.34
N SER A 87 10.92 19.84 -6.15
CA SER A 87 11.78 19.40 -5.06
C SER A 87 11.21 19.77 -3.69
N ARG A 88 10.61 20.96 -3.57
CA ARG A 88 9.92 21.42 -2.34
C ARG A 88 8.67 20.59 -2.08
N TYR A 89 7.86 20.34 -3.12
CA TYR A 89 6.68 19.49 -3.03
C TYR A 89 7.02 18.09 -2.51
N ASN A 90 7.98 17.39 -3.12
CA ASN A 90 8.36 16.03 -2.70
C ASN A 90 9.00 15.99 -1.31
N ARG A 91 9.69 17.06 -0.87
CA ARG A 91 10.14 17.17 0.53
C ARG A 91 8.97 17.29 1.49
N ARG A 92 7.94 18.06 1.12
CA ARG A 92 6.74 18.21 1.95
C ARG A 92 5.89 16.96 2.03
N CYS A 93 5.72 16.22 0.93
CA CYS A 93 5.06 14.91 0.98
C CYS A 93 5.75 14.00 2.01
N ARG A 94 7.08 13.92 1.97
CA ARG A 94 7.86 13.13 2.95
C ARG A 94 7.68 13.62 4.39
N ALA A 95 7.66 14.93 4.62
CA ALA A 95 7.41 15.48 5.95
C ALA A 95 5.99 15.13 6.48
N LEU A 96 5.03 14.97 5.58
CA LEU A 96 3.65 14.55 5.88
C LEU A 96 3.47 13.02 5.90
N GLY A 97 4.57 12.25 5.78
CA GLY A 97 4.52 10.78 5.72
C GLY A 97 3.84 10.14 6.92
N PHE A 98 4.10 10.62 8.14
CA PHE A 98 3.43 10.09 9.33
C PHE A 98 1.92 10.41 9.35
N ALA A 99 1.46 11.58 8.87
CA ALA A 99 0.04 11.90 8.73
C ALA A 99 -0.65 10.93 7.77
N ILE A 100 -0.04 10.71 6.60
CA ILE A 100 -0.56 9.79 5.59
C ILE A 100 -0.66 8.38 6.17
N LYS A 101 0.39 7.91 6.85
CA LYS A 101 0.43 6.59 7.50
C LYS A 101 -0.61 6.45 8.62
N TRP A 102 -0.79 7.50 9.43
CA TRP A 102 -1.77 7.53 10.51
C TRP A 102 -3.19 7.48 9.97
N ILE A 103 -3.53 8.33 9.01
CA ILE A 103 -4.86 8.34 8.36
C ILE A 103 -5.17 6.99 7.72
N ARG A 104 -4.19 6.40 7.02
CA ARG A 104 -4.30 5.04 6.47
C ARG A 104 -4.62 4.03 7.57
N HIS A 105 -3.89 4.07 8.68
CA HIS A 105 -4.09 3.15 9.80
C HIS A 105 -5.48 3.32 10.45
N GLU A 106 -5.95 4.55 10.66
CA GLU A 106 -7.29 4.79 11.20
C GLU A 106 -8.41 4.30 10.28
N LEU A 107 -8.30 4.51 8.96
CA LEU A 107 -9.27 3.94 8.01
C LEU A 107 -9.23 2.41 8.01
N ALA A 108 -8.04 1.83 8.10
CA ALA A 108 -7.82 0.39 8.10
C ALA A 108 -8.48 -0.32 9.29
N LYS A 109 -8.66 0.35 10.44
CA LYS A 109 -9.36 -0.20 11.61
C LYS A 109 -10.83 -0.55 11.34
N ARG A 110 -11.48 0.12 10.38
CA ARG A 110 -12.83 -0.28 9.91
C ARG A 110 -12.87 -1.73 9.42
N GLY A 111 -11.70 -2.27 9.07
CA GLY A 111 -11.50 -3.66 8.70
C GLY A 111 -11.90 -4.68 9.77
N GLN A 112 -11.84 -4.31 11.05
CA GLN A 112 -12.09 -5.24 12.16
C GLN A 112 -13.54 -5.73 12.25
N HIS A 113 -14.49 -5.00 11.66
CA HIS A 113 -15.92 -5.37 11.63
C HIS A 113 -16.29 -6.23 10.42
N HIS A 114 -15.32 -6.59 9.58
CA HIS A 114 -15.54 -7.44 8.42
C HIS A 114 -15.64 -8.92 8.81
N ALA A 115 -16.07 -9.76 7.87
CA ALA A 115 -16.33 -11.17 8.18
C ALA A 115 -15.04 -11.97 8.42
N TYR A 116 -13.99 -11.66 7.65
CA TYR A 116 -12.68 -12.29 7.76
C TYR A 116 -11.62 -11.41 7.08
N ALA A 117 -10.36 -11.69 7.43
CA ALA A 117 -9.21 -11.15 6.76
C ALA A 117 -8.40 -12.26 6.05
N VAL A 118 -7.63 -11.87 5.05
CA VAL A 118 -6.71 -12.73 4.29
C VAL A 118 -5.32 -12.11 4.34
N VAL A 119 -4.30 -12.92 4.57
CA VAL A 119 -2.90 -12.52 4.56
C VAL A 119 -2.18 -13.20 3.42
N ASP A 120 -1.46 -12.41 2.65
CA ASP A 120 -0.61 -12.89 1.56
C ASP A 120 0.52 -11.89 1.28
N SER A 121 1.46 -12.28 0.44
CA SER A 121 2.61 -11.46 0.08
C SER A 121 2.71 -11.14 -1.41
N LEU A 122 3.27 -9.96 -1.71
CA LEU A 122 3.49 -9.45 -3.05
C LEU A 122 4.97 -9.01 -3.19
N PRO A 123 5.71 -9.46 -4.23
CA PRO A 123 7.05 -8.96 -4.48
C PRO A 123 7.01 -7.50 -4.92
N LEU A 124 7.88 -6.67 -4.34
CA LEU A 124 8.13 -5.27 -4.72
C LEU A 124 9.54 -5.16 -5.35
N PRO A 125 9.69 -5.49 -6.64
CA PRO A 125 10.97 -5.42 -7.33
C PRO A 125 11.45 -3.96 -7.45
N LEU A 126 12.72 -3.72 -7.16
CA LEU A 126 13.31 -2.38 -7.24
C LEU A 126 14.01 -2.08 -8.57
N CYS A 127 14.23 -3.12 -9.37
CA CYS A 127 14.85 -3.03 -10.69
C CYS A 127 14.39 -4.16 -11.60
N HIS A 128 14.61 -3.97 -12.91
CA HIS A 128 14.42 -5.03 -13.89
C HIS A 128 15.37 -6.22 -13.59
N PRO A 129 14.93 -7.48 -13.76
CA PRO A 129 15.73 -8.68 -13.50
C PRO A 129 17.16 -8.64 -14.09
N ALA A 130 17.31 -8.16 -15.33
CA ALA A 130 18.60 -8.00 -16.01
C ALA A 130 19.61 -7.06 -15.28
N ARG A 131 19.15 -6.23 -14.34
CA ARG A 131 19.96 -5.24 -13.62
C ARG A 131 20.20 -5.59 -12.15
N MET A 132 19.69 -6.73 -11.66
CA MET A 132 19.75 -7.10 -10.23
C MET A 132 21.16 -7.12 -9.66
N GLN A 133 22.15 -7.58 -10.43
CA GLN A 133 23.54 -7.67 -9.95
C GLN A 133 24.26 -6.31 -9.90
N ARG A 134 23.70 -5.25 -10.50
CA ARG A 134 24.35 -3.93 -10.62
C ARG A 134 23.64 -2.82 -9.82
N VAL A 135 22.44 -3.10 -9.30
CA VAL A 135 21.63 -2.11 -8.61
C VAL A 135 22.27 -1.75 -7.26
N LYS A 136 22.38 -0.45 -6.99
CA LYS A 136 22.89 0.07 -5.70
C LYS A 136 21.78 0.62 -4.80
N ARG A 137 20.57 0.77 -5.34
CA ARG A 137 19.41 1.31 -4.63
C ARG A 137 19.05 0.38 -3.47
N PHE A 138 18.92 0.93 -2.26
CA PHE A 138 18.60 0.20 -1.03
C PHE A 138 19.58 -0.94 -0.68
N ARG A 139 20.85 -0.84 -1.11
CA ARG A 139 21.87 -1.84 -0.75
C ARG A 139 22.04 -1.90 0.77
N GLY A 140 22.01 -3.10 1.33
CA GLY A 140 22.06 -3.34 2.77
C GLY A 140 20.70 -3.31 3.48
N ILE A 141 19.62 -3.06 2.74
CA ILE A 141 18.23 -3.07 3.26
C ILE A 141 17.35 -4.00 2.40
N ALA A 142 17.47 -3.93 1.07
CA ALA A 142 16.82 -4.86 0.14
C ALA A 142 17.79 -5.99 -0.26
N ASP A 143 17.23 -7.13 -0.65
CA ASP A 143 18.00 -8.30 -1.06
C ASP A 143 17.35 -9.06 -2.23
N MET A 144 17.84 -10.27 -2.51
CA MET A 144 17.31 -11.15 -3.54
C MET A 144 16.31 -12.15 -2.97
N GLY A 145 15.14 -12.22 -3.59
CA GLY A 145 14.14 -13.24 -3.30
C GLY A 145 13.67 -13.96 -4.55
N TYR A 146 13.10 -15.14 -4.36
CA TYR A 146 12.48 -15.91 -5.44
C TYR A 146 10.96 -15.79 -5.38
N CYS A 147 10.34 -15.32 -6.46
CA CYS A 147 8.90 -15.29 -6.62
C CYS A 147 8.44 -16.59 -7.28
N ALA A 148 7.84 -17.49 -6.50
CA ALA A 148 7.40 -18.80 -6.99
C ALA A 148 6.31 -18.70 -8.07
N SER A 149 5.37 -17.75 -7.93
CA SER A 149 4.29 -17.55 -8.90
C SER A 149 4.80 -17.09 -10.27
N LYS A 150 5.86 -16.27 -10.30
CA LYS A 150 6.51 -15.81 -11.54
C LYS A 150 7.72 -16.65 -11.96
N LYS A 151 8.08 -17.66 -11.17
CA LYS A 151 9.28 -18.50 -11.32
C LYS A 151 10.56 -17.68 -11.58
N GLN A 152 10.74 -16.60 -10.82
CA GLN A 152 11.78 -15.61 -11.12
C GLN A 152 12.41 -15.03 -9.86
N TRP A 153 13.74 -14.87 -9.91
CA TRP A 153 14.50 -14.09 -8.93
C TRP A 153 14.31 -12.59 -9.16
N TYR A 154 14.16 -11.84 -8.07
CA TYR A 154 14.07 -10.38 -8.10
C TYR A 154 14.92 -9.79 -6.98
N TYR A 155 15.47 -8.59 -7.22
CA TYR A 155 16.06 -7.76 -6.18
C TYR A 155 15.01 -6.74 -5.74
N GLY A 156 14.70 -6.71 -4.44
CA GLY A 156 13.64 -5.84 -3.94
C GLY A 156 13.24 -6.09 -2.50
N PHE A 157 11.99 -5.73 -2.23
CA PHE A 157 11.32 -6.00 -0.98
C PHE A 157 10.17 -6.98 -1.19
N LYS A 158 9.64 -7.52 -0.11
CA LYS A 158 8.38 -8.27 -0.11
C LYS A 158 7.37 -7.53 0.76
N LEU A 159 6.19 -7.25 0.20
CA LEU A 159 5.06 -6.67 0.91
C LEU A 159 4.16 -7.78 1.43
N HIS A 160 3.99 -7.89 2.74
CA HIS A 160 2.98 -8.74 3.37
C HIS A 160 1.79 -7.86 3.70
N LEU A 161 0.60 -8.26 3.25
CA LEU A 161 -0.61 -7.45 3.37
C LEU A 161 -1.73 -8.29 3.97
N GLN A 162 -2.44 -7.71 4.95
CA GLN A 162 -3.71 -8.22 5.45
C GLN A 162 -4.84 -7.43 4.78
N VAL A 163 -5.80 -8.13 4.19
CA VAL A 163 -6.97 -7.51 3.54
C VAL A 163 -8.27 -8.13 4.05
N THR A 164 -9.33 -7.34 4.16
CA THR A 164 -10.65 -7.87 4.52
C THR A 164 -11.28 -8.65 3.38
N ASN A 165 -12.38 -9.35 3.66
CA ASN A 165 -13.22 -9.98 2.64
C ASN A 165 -13.90 -9.00 1.66
N GLN A 166 -13.84 -7.69 1.92
CA GLN A 166 -14.27 -6.63 1.02
C GLN A 166 -13.09 -5.92 0.33
N GLY A 167 -11.86 -6.41 0.54
CA GLY A 167 -10.66 -5.87 -0.09
C GLY A 167 -10.07 -4.65 0.63
N LEU A 168 -10.54 -4.27 1.82
CA LEU A 168 -9.91 -3.17 2.57
C LEU A 168 -8.51 -3.59 3.04
N ALA A 169 -7.49 -2.81 2.68
CA ALA A 169 -6.12 -3.02 3.15
C ALA A 169 -5.99 -2.62 4.63
N MET A 170 -5.66 -3.59 5.48
CA MET A 170 -5.54 -3.44 6.93
C MET A 170 -4.09 -3.19 7.36
N GLY A 171 -3.45 -4.19 7.97
CA GLY A 171 -2.03 -4.18 8.32
C GLY A 171 -1.14 -4.50 7.12
N TYR A 172 0.07 -3.93 7.10
CA TYR A 172 1.10 -4.34 6.15
C TYR A 172 2.49 -4.37 6.81
N VAL A 173 3.36 -5.23 6.29
CA VAL A 173 4.79 -5.27 6.64
C VAL A 173 5.60 -5.34 5.37
N VAL A 174 6.69 -4.59 5.31
CA VAL A 174 7.67 -4.71 4.23
C VAL A 174 8.91 -5.39 4.80
N THR A 175 9.31 -6.51 4.20
CA THR A 175 10.53 -7.23 4.54
C THR A 175 11.50 -7.22 3.37
N GLU A 176 12.69 -7.73 3.61
CA GLU A 176 13.59 -8.20 2.57
C GLU A 176 12.87 -9.23 1.67
N ALA A 177 13.30 -9.34 0.42
CA ALA A 177 12.71 -10.24 -0.57
C ALA A 177 12.89 -11.72 -0.20
N SER A 178 13.97 -12.08 0.48
CA SER A 178 14.26 -13.44 0.94
C SER A 178 13.47 -13.88 2.18
N CYS A 179 12.88 -12.94 2.92
CA CYS A 179 12.23 -13.23 4.19
C CYS A 179 11.06 -14.22 4.01
N HIS A 180 11.00 -15.24 4.86
CA HIS A 180 9.92 -16.23 4.85
C HIS A 180 8.60 -15.65 5.37
N ASP A 181 7.50 -16.02 4.73
CA ASP A 181 6.20 -15.39 4.95
C ASP A 181 5.69 -15.58 6.40
N VAL A 182 5.96 -16.76 6.99
CA VAL A 182 5.67 -17.04 8.42
C VAL A 182 6.26 -16.01 9.37
N LYS A 183 7.47 -15.49 9.09
CA LYS A 183 8.16 -14.53 9.98
C LYS A 183 7.47 -13.16 10.00
N ALA A 184 6.86 -12.77 8.88
CA ALA A 184 6.18 -11.48 8.76
C ALA A 184 4.70 -11.56 9.16
N ALA A 185 4.12 -12.77 9.13
CA ALA A 185 2.71 -13.03 9.37
C ALA A 185 2.20 -12.50 10.71
N GLU A 186 2.95 -12.75 11.79
CA GLU A 186 2.60 -12.26 13.11
C GLU A 186 2.56 -10.73 13.10
N THR A 187 3.66 -10.08 12.70
CA THR A 187 3.78 -8.62 12.68
C THR A 187 2.74 -7.93 11.79
N VAL A 188 2.30 -8.55 10.69
CA VAL A 188 1.26 -7.97 9.83
C VAL A 188 -0.13 -8.10 10.47
N MET A 189 -0.43 -9.24 11.10
CA MET A 189 -1.73 -9.52 11.70
C MET A 189 -1.94 -8.79 13.03
N THR A 190 -0.88 -8.55 13.79
CA THR A 190 -0.97 -7.90 15.11
C THR A 190 -1.08 -6.38 15.04
N GLN A 191 -0.78 -5.76 13.88
CA GLN A 191 -1.00 -4.32 13.68
C GLN A 191 -2.48 -3.94 13.80
N ILE A 192 -3.36 -4.74 13.21
CA ILE A 192 -4.82 -4.59 13.32
C ILE A 192 -5.41 -6.00 13.43
N PRO A 193 -5.48 -6.56 14.65
CA PRO A 193 -5.97 -7.92 14.85
C PRO A 193 -7.39 -8.08 14.30
N HIS A 194 -7.60 -9.20 13.61
CA HIS A 194 -8.89 -9.66 13.15
C HIS A 194 -9.14 -11.05 13.74
N PRO A 195 -10.36 -11.39 14.22
CA PRO A 195 -10.60 -12.70 14.85
C PRO A 195 -10.42 -13.89 13.89
N TYR A 196 -10.73 -13.69 12.61
CA TYR A 196 -10.71 -14.74 11.59
C TYR A 196 -9.79 -14.40 10.43
N ASN A 197 -8.75 -15.22 10.20
CA ASN A 197 -7.73 -14.95 9.19
C ASN A 197 -7.44 -16.19 8.34
N PHE A 198 -7.21 -15.96 7.05
CA PHE A 198 -6.81 -17.00 6.10
C PHE A 198 -5.45 -16.69 5.49
N GLY A 199 -4.59 -17.70 5.38
CA GLY A 199 -3.28 -17.60 4.75
C GLY A 199 -3.09 -18.66 3.68
N ASP A 200 -2.02 -18.49 2.90
CA ASP A 200 -1.54 -19.48 1.94
C ASP A 200 -0.81 -20.67 2.60
N LYS A 201 -0.34 -21.62 1.77
CA LYS A 201 0.42 -22.79 2.25
C LYS A 201 1.84 -22.43 2.74
N GLY A 202 2.38 -21.30 2.30
CA GLY A 202 3.64 -20.72 2.77
C GLY A 202 3.57 -20.25 4.23
N TYR A 203 2.38 -19.94 4.74
CA TYR A 203 2.16 -19.53 6.14
C TYR A 203 1.94 -20.68 7.15
N ILE A 204 2.03 -21.95 6.72
CA ILE A 204 1.80 -23.10 7.62
C ILE A 204 2.87 -23.14 8.73
N SER A 205 2.46 -22.87 9.97
CA SER A 205 3.28 -22.97 11.17
C SER A 205 2.41 -23.20 12.41
N HIS A 206 2.68 -24.25 13.18
CA HIS A 206 1.94 -24.54 14.43
C HIS A 206 2.15 -23.44 15.46
N ALA A 207 3.42 -23.09 15.72
CA ALA A 207 3.80 -22.08 16.70
C ALA A 207 3.18 -20.71 16.38
N LEU A 208 3.11 -20.33 15.09
CA LEU A 208 2.45 -19.09 14.68
C LEU A 208 0.95 -19.11 15.01
N ARG A 209 0.26 -20.22 14.70
CA ARG A 209 -1.19 -20.35 14.92
C ARG A 209 -1.53 -20.32 16.41
N GLU A 210 -0.75 -21.04 17.21
CA GLU A 210 -0.91 -21.09 18.67
C GLU A 210 -0.72 -19.71 19.29
N LYS A 211 0.40 -19.05 18.96
CA LYS A 211 0.70 -17.70 19.43
C LYS A 211 -0.37 -16.67 19.06
N LEU A 212 -0.81 -16.66 17.80
CA LEU A 212 -1.87 -15.75 17.34
C LEU A 212 -3.19 -15.96 18.09
N TYR A 213 -3.52 -17.20 18.41
CA TYR A 213 -4.75 -17.52 19.13
C TYR A 213 -4.64 -17.14 20.62
N GLU A 214 -3.55 -17.53 21.28
CA GLU A 214 -3.34 -17.27 22.71
C GLU A 214 -3.19 -15.78 23.02
N GLU A 215 -2.36 -15.05 22.27
CA GLU A 215 -2.03 -13.65 22.58
C GLU A 215 -3.03 -12.65 21.99
N HIS A 216 -3.70 -12.99 20.89
CA HIS A 216 -4.52 -12.04 20.12
C HIS A 216 -5.93 -12.52 19.81
N GLN A 217 -6.32 -13.72 20.27
CA GLN A 217 -7.63 -14.32 19.96
C GLN A 217 -7.91 -14.36 18.44
N ALA A 218 -6.84 -14.52 17.65
CA ALA A 218 -6.89 -14.50 16.19
C ALA A 218 -6.73 -15.92 15.66
N ALA A 219 -7.84 -16.50 15.19
CA ALA A 219 -7.82 -17.77 14.50
C ALA A 219 -7.19 -17.60 13.10
N PHE A 220 -6.24 -18.48 12.78
CA PHE A 220 -5.51 -18.46 11.51
C PHE A 220 -5.57 -19.83 10.82
N TRP A 221 -6.13 -19.85 9.62
CA TRP A 221 -6.31 -21.07 8.82
C TRP A 221 -5.55 -21.01 7.51
N THR A 222 -4.90 -22.12 7.19
CA THR A 222 -4.14 -22.33 5.95
C THR A 222 -4.57 -23.65 5.31
N PRO A 223 -4.60 -23.77 3.97
CA PRO A 223 -4.80 -25.06 3.31
C PRO A 223 -3.73 -26.09 3.71
N SER A 224 -4.06 -27.38 3.67
CA SER A 224 -3.11 -28.45 3.98
C SER A 224 -2.04 -28.64 2.90
N ARG A 225 -0.89 -29.19 3.30
CA ARG A 225 0.08 -29.75 2.34
C ARG A 225 -0.40 -31.11 1.87
N HIS A 226 -0.09 -31.44 0.61
CA HIS A 226 -0.43 -32.74 0.00
C HIS A 226 0.06 -33.95 0.85
N ASN A 227 1.14 -33.79 1.60
CA ASN A 227 1.75 -34.87 2.38
C ASN A 227 1.27 -34.96 3.85
N GLN A 228 0.23 -34.20 4.25
CA GLN A 228 -0.34 -34.32 5.60
C GLN A 228 -1.27 -35.54 5.71
N LYS A 229 -0.98 -36.43 6.65
CA LYS A 229 -1.72 -37.71 6.86
C LYS A 229 -3.20 -37.51 7.24
N HIS A 230 -3.54 -36.39 7.88
CA HIS A 230 -4.91 -36.02 8.24
C HIS A 230 -5.16 -34.59 7.76
N GLY A 231 -5.74 -34.47 6.57
CA GLY A 231 -6.11 -33.19 5.97
C GLY A 231 -7.61 -32.92 6.12
N PRO A 232 -8.03 -31.64 6.20
CA PRO A 232 -9.43 -31.26 6.04
C PRO A 232 -10.00 -31.75 4.70
N SER A 233 -11.34 -31.79 4.61
CA SER A 233 -12.02 -32.24 3.39
C SER A 233 -11.64 -31.38 2.18
N LYS A 234 -11.70 -31.96 0.98
CA LYS A 234 -11.48 -31.23 -0.28
C LYS A 234 -12.38 -29.99 -0.39
N ALA A 235 -13.64 -30.11 0.05
CA ALA A 235 -14.60 -29.01 0.08
C ALA A 235 -14.12 -27.84 0.96
N TRP A 236 -13.48 -28.13 2.09
CA TRP A 236 -12.90 -27.10 2.96
C TRP A 236 -11.70 -26.41 2.31
N GLU A 237 -10.80 -27.16 1.67
CA GLU A 237 -9.66 -26.58 0.96
C GLU A 237 -10.12 -25.65 -0.18
N GLU A 238 -11.09 -26.09 -0.98
CA GLU A 238 -11.70 -25.28 -2.04
C GLU A 238 -12.39 -24.03 -1.48
N TRP A 239 -13.02 -24.14 -0.32
CA TRP A 239 -13.64 -23.00 0.35
C TRP A 239 -12.62 -21.96 0.78
N ILE A 240 -11.51 -22.34 1.43
CA ILE A 240 -10.43 -21.40 1.79
C ILE A 240 -9.84 -20.76 0.54
N GLN A 241 -9.58 -21.53 -0.51
CA GLN A 241 -9.05 -20.99 -1.78
C GLN A 241 -9.99 -19.95 -2.38
N LYS A 242 -11.32 -20.19 -2.37
CA LYS A 242 -12.31 -19.21 -2.83
C LYS A 242 -12.29 -17.93 -1.98
N LYS A 243 -12.16 -18.05 -0.65
CA LYS A 243 -12.07 -16.89 0.26
C LYS A 243 -10.82 -16.05 0.00
N ARG A 244 -9.70 -16.69 -0.38
CA ARG A 244 -8.44 -16.01 -0.69
C ARG A 244 -8.44 -15.19 -1.99
N LYS A 245 -9.32 -15.47 -2.95
CA LYS A 245 -9.39 -14.71 -4.23
C LYS A 245 -9.52 -13.19 -4.07
N VAL A 246 -10.00 -12.71 -2.92
CA VAL A 246 -10.07 -11.28 -2.62
C VAL A 246 -8.67 -10.63 -2.61
N ILE A 247 -7.67 -11.26 -1.99
CA ILE A 247 -6.32 -10.67 -1.92
C ILE A 247 -5.61 -10.73 -3.27
N GLU A 248 -5.87 -11.76 -4.07
CA GLU A 248 -5.36 -11.86 -5.45
C GLU A 248 -5.91 -10.71 -6.31
N THR A 249 -7.21 -10.40 -6.15
CA THR A 249 -7.85 -9.25 -6.79
C THR A 249 -7.23 -7.94 -6.30
N VAL A 250 -7.06 -7.78 -4.98
CA VAL A 250 -6.43 -6.59 -4.39
C VAL A 250 -5.02 -6.39 -4.95
N PHE A 251 -4.19 -7.43 -4.99
CA PHE A 251 -2.85 -7.36 -5.56
C PHE A 251 -2.85 -6.99 -7.02
N SER A 252 -3.76 -7.55 -7.82
CA SER A 252 -3.90 -7.21 -9.24
C SER A 252 -4.23 -5.72 -9.40
N ILE A 253 -5.16 -5.18 -8.61
CA ILE A 253 -5.49 -3.75 -8.60
C ILE A 253 -4.27 -2.92 -8.16
N LEU A 254 -3.58 -3.28 -7.07
CA LEU A 254 -2.44 -2.51 -6.59
C LEU A 254 -1.29 -2.48 -7.61
N VAL A 255 -1.07 -3.58 -8.34
CA VAL A 255 -0.05 -3.69 -9.38
C VAL A 255 -0.44 -2.91 -10.63
N ASP A 256 -1.59 -3.21 -11.23
CA ASP A 256 -1.95 -2.71 -12.56
C ASP A 256 -2.43 -1.25 -12.52
N GLN A 257 -3.22 -0.94 -11.49
CA GLN A 257 -3.97 0.30 -11.38
C GLN A 257 -3.27 1.34 -10.49
N TYR A 258 -2.56 0.92 -9.44
CA TYR A 258 -1.82 1.83 -8.54
C TYR A 258 -0.30 1.78 -8.72
N ARG A 259 0.21 0.88 -9.57
CA ARG A 259 1.64 0.76 -9.92
C ARG A 259 2.53 0.58 -8.68
N ILE A 260 2.07 -0.21 -7.70
CA ILE A 260 2.77 -0.42 -6.42
C ILE A 260 4.16 -1.02 -6.58
N THR A 261 4.38 -1.79 -7.65
CA THR A 261 5.67 -2.39 -8.00
C THR A 261 6.61 -1.43 -8.72
N ASP A 262 6.13 -0.25 -9.13
CA ASP A 262 6.90 0.75 -9.88
C ASP A 262 7.30 1.95 -9.02
N ILE A 263 7.35 1.80 -7.69
CA ILE A 263 7.79 2.87 -6.78
C ILE A 263 9.26 3.24 -7.09
N ARG A 264 9.47 4.47 -7.58
CA ARG A 264 10.80 4.95 -8.05
C ARG A 264 11.65 5.64 -6.98
N ALA A 265 11.31 5.48 -5.71
CA ALA A 265 11.99 6.16 -4.60
C ALA A 265 13.47 5.74 -4.48
N ASN A 266 14.31 6.70 -4.08
CA ASN A 266 15.75 6.47 -3.80
C ASN A 266 16.09 6.62 -2.31
N SER A 267 15.10 6.73 -1.43
CA SER A 267 15.25 6.87 0.01
C SER A 267 14.10 6.13 0.72
N ILE A 268 14.33 5.66 1.95
CA ILE A 268 13.31 4.91 2.72
C ILE A 268 12.07 5.77 2.96
N ALA A 269 12.24 7.00 3.46
CA ALA A 269 11.12 7.93 3.66
C ALA A 269 10.32 8.20 2.37
N GLY A 270 11.01 8.24 1.22
CA GLY A 270 10.35 8.37 -0.09
C GLY A 270 9.59 7.13 -0.53
N PHE A 271 10.08 5.94 -0.15
CA PHE A 271 9.41 4.66 -0.42
C PHE A 271 8.18 4.51 0.47
N GLU A 272 8.31 4.76 1.78
CA GLU A 272 7.23 4.70 2.76
C GLU A 272 6.08 5.63 2.39
N VAL A 273 6.36 6.91 2.11
CA VAL A 273 5.30 7.87 1.74
C VAL A 273 4.60 7.51 0.42
N ALA A 274 5.32 6.85 -0.51
CA ALA A 274 4.73 6.37 -1.74
C ALA A 274 3.82 5.16 -1.48
N LEU A 275 4.28 4.19 -0.67
CA LEU A 275 3.53 3.00 -0.30
C LEU A 275 2.29 3.34 0.52
N ASP A 276 2.44 4.10 1.62
CA ASP A 276 1.31 4.54 2.44
C ASP A 276 0.32 5.39 1.63
N GLY A 277 0.83 6.24 0.73
CA GLY A 277 -0.03 7.02 -0.16
C GLY A 277 -0.83 6.16 -1.15
N ILE A 278 -0.23 5.09 -1.69
CA ILE A 278 -0.92 4.12 -2.56
C ILE A 278 -1.99 3.38 -1.77
N LEU A 279 -1.64 2.82 -0.61
CA LEU A 279 -2.58 2.06 0.21
C LEU A 279 -3.72 2.94 0.72
N LEU A 280 -3.44 4.20 1.08
CA LEU A 280 -4.49 5.15 1.47
C LEU A 280 -5.41 5.48 0.29
N ALA A 281 -4.86 5.83 -0.88
CA ALA A 281 -5.66 6.11 -2.07
C ALA A 281 -6.51 4.91 -2.49
N TYR A 282 -5.99 3.69 -2.34
CA TYR A 282 -6.74 2.46 -2.54
C TYR A 282 -7.89 2.32 -1.54
N SER A 283 -7.61 2.43 -0.24
CA SER A 283 -8.63 2.32 0.81
C SER A 283 -9.75 3.35 0.68
N LEU A 284 -9.45 4.58 0.21
CA LEU A 284 -10.48 5.60 -0.06
C LEU A 284 -11.48 5.15 -1.12
N VAL A 285 -11.01 4.49 -2.18
CA VAL A 285 -11.88 3.93 -3.23
C VAL A 285 -12.65 2.72 -2.70
N THR A 286 -11.98 1.81 -1.99
CA THR A 286 -12.61 0.60 -1.42
C THR A 286 -13.73 0.95 -0.44
N LEU A 287 -13.60 2.06 0.30
CA LEU A 287 -14.61 2.54 1.24
C LEU A 287 -15.68 3.44 0.58
N GLY A 288 -15.63 3.66 -0.74
CA GLY A 288 -16.58 4.54 -1.45
C GLY A 288 -16.45 6.03 -1.11
N LEU A 289 -15.32 6.45 -0.52
CA LEU A 289 -15.08 7.85 -0.15
C LEU A 289 -14.62 8.69 -1.34
N VAL A 290 -14.03 8.05 -2.35
CA VAL A 290 -13.58 8.68 -3.58
C VAL A 290 -13.92 7.78 -4.76
N GLU A 291 -14.52 8.34 -5.80
CA GLU A 291 -14.79 7.64 -7.05
C GLU A 291 -13.51 7.46 -7.87
N ARG A 292 -13.36 6.31 -8.52
CA ARG A 292 -12.25 6.07 -9.45
C ARG A 292 -12.59 6.49 -10.88
#